data_AF-A0A9P3G5J4-F1
#
_entry.id   AF-A0A9P3G5J4-F1
#
_cell.length_a   1.000
_cell.length_b   1.000
_cell.length_c   1.000
_cell.angle_alpha   90.00
_cell.angle_beta   90.00
_cell.angle_gamma   90.00
#
_symmetry.space_group_name_H-M   'P 1'
#
loop_
_entity.id
_entity.type
_entity.pdbx_description
1 polymer ?
#
loop_
_entity_poly.entity_id
_entity_poly.type
_entity_poly.pdbx_seq_one_letter_code
_entity_poly.pdbx_strand_id
1 'polypeptide(L)'
;MPPRRQQQQQSQPQRAQRKYEPPAKRRMELVASVSRSSGLEKDGDALRDFKLQEEYRDFIQGKVDDCWKRYPSGRVPEDAKHRDEMRGNICILFRKLREAILATKRSDTFAVEVCETSMYSAILFSSPKDATSAISLLIPGLYKSQSRPPPTCPAAVTASLLYYLLVAYPSQSRYGEHLDYVPKGLIPDGIRQWLRDLTRALRQHSYSRLERLTERGAVETALGSASARPANEPKPGAPSDLALEALCGLLDSIRSRARDTTWTILRSAYRELSCPKPTDAPASTFTRDWLLRCLLLRRVAPNDDKKSDEQLLDDWLTERVSRAELRPKDGAEGRWIVCKLKT
;
A
#
# COMPACT_ATOMS: atom_id res chain seq x y z
N MET A 1 57.51 59.56 1.09
CA MET A 1 57.41 58.48 2.09
C MET A 1 56.01 57.87 2.06
N PRO A 2 55.83 56.64 1.56
CA PRO A 2 54.59 55.87 1.66
C PRO A 2 54.72 54.70 2.67
N PRO A 3 53.62 54.19 3.26
CA PRO A 3 53.69 53.11 4.25
C PRO A 3 53.66 51.70 3.62
N ARG A 4 54.43 50.80 4.23
CA ARG A 4 54.55 49.36 3.93
C ARG A 4 53.23 48.61 4.13
N ARG A 5 52.78 47.87 3.10
CA ARG A 5 51.75 46.82 3.21
C ARG A 5 52.36 45.56 3.86
N GLN A 6 51.79 45.12 4.98
CA GLN A 6 52.03 43.80 5.55
C GLN A 6 51.16 42.76 4.83
N GLN A 7 51.78 41.70 4.28
CA GLN A 7 51.09 40.51 3.80
C GLN A 7 50.80 39.59 4.99
N GLN A 8 49.52 39.37 5.30
CA GLN A 8 49.09 38.29 6.18
C GLN A 8 49.06 36.97 5.38
N GLN A 9 49.96 36.04 5.75
CA GLN A 9 49.88 34.64 5.35
C GLN A 9 48.69 33.99 6.07
N GLN A 10 47.67 33.58 5.31
CA GLN A 10 46.62 32.70 5.80
C GLN A 10 47.16 31.27 5.87
N SER A 11 47.29 30.77 7.09
CA SER A 11 47.58 29.39 7.43
C SER A 11 46.38 28.49 7.08
N GLN A 12 46.57 27.53 6.17
CA GLN A 12 45.63 26.45 5.92
C GLN A 12 45.58 25.51 7.13
N PRO A 13 44.39 25.12 7.66
CA PRO A 13 44.31 24.15 8.71
C PRO A 13 44.57 22.75 8.15
N GLN A 14 45.59 22.10 8.72
CA GLN A 14 45.94 20.71 8.44
C GLN A 14 44.77 19.78 8.73
N ARG A 15 44.47 18.93 7.74
CA ARG A 15 43.43 17.90 7.77
C ARG A 15 43.83 16.81 8.77
N ALA A 16 43.39 16.96 10.02
CA ALA A 16 43.63 15.96 11.06
C ALA A 16 42.98 14.62 10.68
N GLN A 17 43.83 13.60 10.56
CA GLN A 17 43.40 12.21 10.41
C GLN A 17 42.58 11.81 11.64
N ARG A 18 41.29 11.54 11.43
CA ARG A 18 40.35 11.09 12.46
C ARG A 18 40.77 9.70 12.96
N LYS A 19 41.13 9.60 14.24
CA LYS A 19 41.18 8.34 14.99
C LYS A 19 39.80 7.68 14.94
N TYR A 20 39.76 6.42 14.52
CA TYR A 20 38.58 5.58 14.51
C TYR A 20 38.34 5.07 15.95
N GLU A 21 37.43 5.70 16.68
CA GLU A 21 36.90 5.13 17.92
C GLU A 21 35.87 4.03 17.58
N PRO A 22 35.93 2.85 18.21
CA PRO A 22 34.93 1.81 18.02
C PRO A 22 33.57 2.29 18.57
N PRO A 23 32.46 2.08 17.85
CA PRO A 23 31.19 2.71 18.20
C PRO A 23 30.63 2.09 19.47
N ALA A 24 30.56 2.87 20.55
CA ALA A 24 29.56 2.69 21.58
C ALA A 24 28.20 2.56 20.89
N LYS A 25 27.47 1.46 21.15
CA LYS A 25 26.18 1.07 20.54
C LYS A 25 25.37 2.29 20.07
N ARG A 26 25.46 2.64 18.79
CA ARG A 26 24.72 3.77 18.22
C ARG A 26 23.24 3.49 18.42
N ARG A 27 22.52 4.40 19.07
CA ARG A 27 21.06 4.32 19.16
C ARG A 27 20.51 4.59 17.75
N MET A 28 20.18 3.52 17.01
CA MET A 28 19.67 3.61 15.64
C MET A 28 18.46 4.56 15.52
N GLU A 29 17.67 4.71 16.57
CA GLU A 29 16.54 5.65 16.63
C GLU A 29 16.95 7.12 16.49
N LEU A 30 18.16 7.47 16.97
CA LEU A 30 18.67 8.85 16.99
C LEU A 30 19.40 9.23 15.70
N VAL A 31 19.53 8.31 14.74
CA VAL A 31 20.18 8.62 13.47
C VAL A 31 19.36 9.67 12.72
N ALA A 32 19.98 10.81 12.44
CA ALA A 32 19.36 11.93 11.77
C ALA A 32 19.06 11.62 10.29
N SER A 33 18.04 12.27 9.72
CA SER A 33 17.79 12.26 8.28
C SER A 33 18.84 13.10 7.56
N VAL A 34 19.37 12.61 6.43
CA VAL A 34 20.39 13.33 5.63
C VAL A 34 19.92 14.72 5.21
N SER A 35 18.62 14.92 4.97
CA SER A 35 18.08 16.23 4.54
C SER A 35 18.08 17.31 5.64
N ARG A 36 18.21 16.93 6.91
CA ARG A 36 18.16 17.87 8.05
C ARG A 36 19.54 18.20 8.59
N SER A 37 20.50 17.31 8.38
CA SER A 37 21.89 17.59 8.67
C SER A 37 22.49 18.44 7.58
N SER A 38 22.57 19.74 7.79
CA SER A 38 23.32 20.70 6.96
C SER A 38 24.84 20.48 6.99
N GLY A 39 25.30 19.24 7.21
CA GLY A 39 26.71 18.87 7.42
C GLY A 39 27.31 19.33 8.75
N LEU A 40 26.54 20.02 9.61
CA LEU A 40 27.00 20.59 10.87
C LEU A 40 26.86 19.64 12.07
N GLU A 41 25.87 18.76 12.06
CA GLU A 41 25.71 17.74 13.11
C GLU A 41 26.74 16.62 12.92
N LYS A 42 27.44 16.27 14.01
CA LYS A 42 28.55 15.32 14.03
C LYS A 42 28.21 13.96 13.38
N ASP A 43 26.94 13.55 13.43
CA ASP A 43 26.43 12.28 12.90
C ASP A 43 25.40 12.46 11.76
N GLY A 44 25.25 13.68 11.26
CA GLY A 44 24.20 14.02 10.30
C GLY A 44 24.29 13.25 8.97
N ASP A 45 25.52 13.03 8.50
CA ASP A 45 25.79 12.27 7.28
C ASP A 45 26.05 10.77 7.52
N ALA A 46 25.75 10.25 8.71
CA ALA A 46 26.08 8.86 9.05
C ALA A 46 25.43 7.85 8.09
N LEU A 47 24.18 8.08 7.66
CA LEU A 47 23.49 7.19 6.72
C LEU A 47 24.03 7.24 5.28
N ARG A 48 25.05 8.06 4.98
CA ARG A 48 25.74 7.97 3.69
C ARG A 48 26.64 6.74 3.57
N ASP A 49 27.01 6.14 4.70
CA ASP A 49 27.78 4.89 4.71
C ASP A 49 26.90 3.69 4.34
N PHE A 50 27.32 2.90 3.36
CA PHE A 50 26.50 1.80 2.82
C PHE A 50 26.31 0.69 3.85
N LYS A 51 27.33 0.43 4.67
CA LYS A 51 27.25 -0.54 5.75
C LYS A 51 26.24 -0.10 6.80
N LEU A 52 26.27 1.18 7.21
CA LEU A 52 25.26 1.69 8.12
C LEU A 52 23.84 1.66 7.53
N GLN A 53 23.66 1.88 6.23
CA GLN A 53 22.35 1.72 5.59
C GLN A 53 21.80 0.30 5.75
N GLU A 54 22.65 -0.72 5.60
CA GLU A 54 22.28 -2.13 5.78
C GLU A 54 21.93 -2.44 7.23
N GLU A 55 22.77 -2.02 8.19
CA GLU A 55 22.49 -2.14 9.62
C GLU A 55 21.18 -1.41 10.02
N TYR A 56 20.90 -0.26 9.40
CA TYR A 56 19.67 0.49 9.61
C TYR A 56 18.45 -0.22 9.02
N ARG A 57 18.61 -0.88 7.87
CA ARG A 57 17.55 -1.69 7.24
C ARG A 57 17.18 -2.90 8.09
N ASP A 58 18.14 -3.54 8.74
CA ASP A 58 17.90 -4.62 9.70
C ASP A 58 17.16 -4.13 10.94
N PHE A 59 17.55 -2.96 11.46
CA PHE A 59 16.84 -2.31 12.56
C PHE A 59 15.38 -2.01 12.20
N ILE A 60 15.12 -1.49 10.99
CA ILE A 60 13.75 -1.28 10.50
C ILE A 60 12.99 -2.62 10.41
N GLN A 61 13.63 -3.68 9.91
CA GLN A 61 12.99 -5.00 9.84
C GLN A 61 12.52 -5.47 11.22
N GLY A 62 13.33 -5.29 12.26
CA GLY A 62 12.93 -5.62 13.63
C GLY A 62 11.66 -4.88 14.06
N LYS A 63 11.56 -3.57 13.77
CA LYS A 63 10.36 -2.77 14.07
C LYS A 63 9.13 -3.21 13.27
N VAL A 64 9.33 -3.61 12.01
CA VAL A 64 8.27 -4.16 11.14
C VAL A 64 7.77 -5.49 11.68
N ASP A 65 8.68 -6.41 12.02
CA ASP A 65 8.37 -7.72 12.59
C ASP A 65 7.61 -7.55 13.92
N ASP A 66 8.06 -6.64 14.79
CA ASP A 66 7.37 -6.31 16.06
C ASP A 66 5.96 -5.76 15.82
N CYS A 67 5.79 -4.91 14.79
CA CYS A 67 4.49 -4.36 14.42
C CYS A 67 3.52 -5.47 14.01
N TRP A 68 3.96 -6.40 13.16
CA TRP A 68 3.13 -7.51 12.69
C TRP A 68 2.84 -8.53 13.78
N LYS A 69 3.79 -8.79 14.67
CA LYS A 69 3.57 -9.65 15.84
C LYS A 69 2.52 -9.07 16.79
N ARG A 70 2.56 -7.76 17.03
CA ARG A 70 1.62 -7.07 17.93
C ARG A 70 0.26 -6.84 17.29
N TYR A 71 0.24 -6.60 15.97
CA TYR A 71 -0.96 -6.31 15.20
C TYR A 71 -1.05 -7.24 13.98
N PRO A 72 -1.38 -8.52 14.20
CA PRO A 72 -1.59 -9.46 13.10
C PRO A 72 -2.67 -8.96 12.14
N SER A 73 -2.46 -9.20 10.85
CA SER A 73 -3.44 -8.87 9.81
C SER A 73 -4.80 -9.50 10.11
N GLY A 74 -5.88 -8.75 9.87
CA GLY A 74 -7.25 -9.23 10.02
C GLY A 74 -7.89 -9.03 11.40
N ARG A 75 -7.11 -8.81 12.46
CA ARG A 75 -7.69 -8.51 13.78
C ARG A 75 -7.97 -7.03 13.94
N VAL A 76 -9.17 -6.69 14.44
CA VAL A 76 -9.50 -5.33 14.88
C VAL A 76 -8.74 -5.08 16.19
N PRO A 77 -7.73 -4.19 16.22
CA PRO A 77 -7.01 -3.92 17.45
C PRO A 77 -7.88 -3.08 18.38
N GLU A 78 -7.88 -3.39 19.68
CA GLU A 78 -8.44 -2.52 20.71
C GLU A 78 -7.74 -1.15 20.74
N ASP A 79 -6.45 -1.13 20.40
CA ASP A 79 -5.61 0.07 20.38
C ASP A 79 -5.20 0.47 18.95
N ALA A 80 -6.19 0.94 18.18
CA ALA A 80 -5.97 1.41 16.82
C ALA A 80 -5.01 2.61 16.74
N LYS A 81 -5.02 3.48 17.75
CA LYS A 81 -4.18 4.68 17.80
C LYS A 81 -2.69 4.31 17.94
N HIS A 82 -2.33 3.46 18.89
CA HIS A 82 -0.94 3.03 19.06
C HIS A 82 -0.43 2.26 17.84
N ARG A 83 -1.29 1.46 17.20
CA ARG A 83 -0.96 0.81 15.92
C ARG A 83 -0.59 1.84 14.86
N ASP A 84 -1.41 2.86 14.68
CA ASP A 84 -1.21 3.85 13.63
C ASP A 84 0.02 4.73 13.92
N GLU A 85 0.30 5.03 15.19
CA GLU A 85 1.56 5.67 15.62
C GLU A 85 2.80 4.80 15.31
N MET A 86 2.75 3.50 15.63
CA MET A 86 3.84 2.57 15.33
C MET A 86 4.10 2.46 13.82
N ARG A 87 3.05 2.35 13.02
CA ARG A 87 3.12 2.33 11.56
C ARG A 87 3.69 3.63 10.99
N GLY A 88 3.26 4.77 11.52
CA GLY A 88 3.80 6.08 11.18
C GLY A 88 5.30 6.19 11.46
N ASN A 89 5.74 5.69 12.62
CA ASN A 89 7.15 5.64 12.98
C ASN A 89 7.97 4.79 11.99
N ILE A 90 7.47 3.62 11.58
CA ILE A 90 8.12 2.77 10.58
C ILE A 90 8.26 3.50 9.23
N CYS A 91 7.20 4.16 8.75
CA CYS A 91 7.25 4.97 7.54
C CYS A 91 8.31 6.07 7.59
N ILE A 92 8.46 6.73 8.76
CA ILE A 92 9.51 7.75 8.97
C ILE A 92 10.90 7.13 8.85
N LEU A 93 11.15 5.96 9.44
CA LEU A 93 12.44 5.27 9.34
C LEU A 93 12.77 4.90 7.89
N PHE A 94 11.81 4.32 7.16
CA PHE A 94 12.00 4.05 5.73
C PHE A 94 12.28 5.33 4.94
N ARG A 95 11.59 6.43 5.23
CA ARG A 95 11.85 7.72 4.57
C ARG A 95 13.29 8.19 4.79
N LYS A 96 13.80 8.12 6.02
CA LYS A 96 15.21 8.46 6.33
C LYS A 96 16.17 7.62 5.47
N LEU A 97 15.91 6.32 5.35
CA LEU A 97 16.74 5.42 4.56
C LEU A 97 16.66 5.71 3.06
N ARG A 98 15.46 5.99 2.51
CA ARG A 98 15.29 6.40 1.10
C ARG A 98 16.01 7.70 0.77
N GLU A 99 15.95 8.69 1.66
CA GLU A 99 16.70 9.95 1.52
C GLU A 99 18.21 9.70 1.47
N ALA A 100 18.71 8.78 2.31
CA ALA A 100 20.12 8.41 2.31
C ALA A 100 20.55 7.68 1.01
N ILE A 101 19.74 6.75 0.51
CA ILE A 101 19.95 6.08 -0.77
C ILE A 101 20.02 7.09 -1.92
N LEU A 102 19.10 8.08 -1.92
CA LEU A 102 19.08 9.14 -2.92
C LEU A 102 20.34 10.02 -2.81
N ALA A 103 20.74 10.40 -1.60
CA ALA A 103 21.91 11.25 -1.35
C ALA A 103 23.22 10.59 -1.79
N THR A 104 23.33 9.27 -1.64
CA THR A 104 24.51 8.51 -2.09
C THR A 104 24.44 8.05 -3.53
N LYS A 105 23.31 8.28 -4.22
CA LYS A 105 23.03 7.77 -5.57
C LYS A 105 23.21 6.25 -5.66
N ARG A 106 22.94 5.53 -4.58
CA ARG A 106 23.00 4.06 -4.54
C ARG A 106 21.87 3.50 -5.41
N SER A 107 22.21 2.56 -6.29
CA SER A 107 21.31 2.00 -7.30
C SER A 107 21.48 0.50 -7.46
N ASP A 108 21.95 -0.19 -6.43
CA ASP A 108 22.11 -1.63 -6.42
C ASP A 108 20.80 -2.35 -6.01
N THR A 109 20.85 -3.67 -5.91
CA THR A 109 19.73 -4.52 -5.50
C THR A 109 19.19 -4.17 -4.11
N PHE A 110 20.07 -3.73 -3.20
CA PHE A 110 19.67 -3.23 -1.88
C PHE A 110 18.77 -2.00 -2.00
N ALA A 111 19.16 -0.99 -2.78
CA ALA A 111 18.35 0.20 -2.96
C ALA A 111 16.95 -0.11 -3.52
N VAL A 112 16.86 -1.07 -4.44
CA VAL A 112 15.59 -1.52 -5.00
C VAL A 112 14.73 -2.22 -3.94
N GLU A 113 15.29 -3.19 -3.20
CA GLU A 113 14.58 -3.92 -2.12
C GLU A 113 14.00 -2.95 -1.09
N VAL A 114 14.83 -2.03 -0.60
CA VAL A 114 14.40 -1.06 0.43
C VAL A 114 13.23 -0.22 -0.06
N CYS A 115 13.29 0.25 -1.31
CA CYS A 115 12.25 1.09 -1.85
C CYS A 115 10.96 0.30 -2.15
N GLU A 116 11.06 -0.94 -2.63
CA GLU A 116 9.91 -1.84 -2.81
C GLU A 116 9.23 -2.15 -1.47
N THR A 117 9.98 -2.62 -0.48
CA THR A 117 9.47 -2.92 0.87
C THR A 117 8.85 -1.70 1.52
N SER A 118 9.50 -0.54 1.39
CA SER A 118 8.99 0.73 1.87
C SER A 118 7.68 1.13 1.19
N MET A 119 7.56 0.92 -0.13
CA MET A 119 6.35 1.24 -0.88
C MET A 119 5.19 0.34 -0.43
N TYR A 120 5.40 -0.97 -0.36
CA TYR A 120 4.37 -1.92 0.06
C TYR A 120 3.91 -1.67 1.50
N SER A 121 4.86 -1.39 2.39
CA SER A 121 4.55 -1.03 3.78
C SER A 121 3.75 0.27 3.86
N ALA A 122 4.12 1.31 3.11
CA ALA A 122 3.37 2.55 3.06
C ALA A 122 1.94 2.37 2.51
N ILE A 123 1.75 1.48 1.53
CA ILE A 123 0.43 1.10 1.02
C ILE A 123 -0.39 0.41 2.11
N LEU A 124 0.15 -0.62 2.76
CA LEU A 124 -0.54 -1.37 3.81
C LEU A 124 -0.86 -0.52 5.04
N PHE A 125 0.00 0.45 5.35
CA PHE A 125 -0.19 1.41 6.43
C PHE A 125 -1.07 2.60 6.05
N SER A 126 -1.56 2.65 4.81
CA SER A 126 -2.36 3.77 4.31
C SER A 126 -1.66 5.12 4.50
N SER A 127 -0.37 5.22 4.15
CA SER A 127 0.40 6.46 4.09
C SER A 127 0.63 6.91 2.64
N PRO A 128 -0.26 7.76 2.06
CA PRO A 128 -0.15 8.17 0.66
C PRO A 128 1.13 8.93 0.34
N LYS A 129 1.59 9.77 1.28
CA LYS A 129 2.79 10.61 1.10
C LYS A 129 4.04 9.74 0.96
N ASP A 130 4.17 8.74 1.81
CA ASP A 130 5.32 7.83 1.78
C ASP A 130 5.27 6.88 0.59
N ALA A 131 4.07 6.38 0.21
CA ALA A 131 3.89 5.55 -0.97
C ALA A 131 4.28 6.32 -2.24
N THR A 132 3.80 7.54 -2.42
CA THR A 132 4.16 8.39 -3.57
C THR A 132 5.67 8.67 -3.60
N SER A 133 6.27 9.00 -2.45
CA SER A 133 7.72 9.21 -2.34
C SER A 133 8.54 7.97 -2.74
N ALA A 134 8.12 6.79 -2.32
CA ALA A 134 8.79 5.54 -2.69
C ALA A 134 8.60 5.21 -4.18
N ILE A 135 7.39 5.39 -4.72
CA ILE A 135 7.08 5.17 -6.14
C ILE A 135 7.94 6.07 -7.03
N SER A 136 8.05 7.37 -6.73
CA SER A 136 8.83 8.32 -7.54
C SER A 136 10.32 8.00 -7.57
N LEU A 137 10.86 7.34 -6.53
CA LEU A 137 12.26 6.90 -6.50
C LEU A 137 12.46 5.60 -7.30
N LEU A 138 11.51 4.66 -7.18
CA LEU A 138 11.53 3.38 -7.91
C LEU A 138 11.34 3.56 -9.41
N ILE A 139 10.28 4.27 -9.80
CA ILE A 139 9.76 4.31 -11.17
C ILE A 139 9.94 5.73 -11.74
N PRO A 140 10.81 5.90 -12.75
CA PRO A 140 11.53 4.87 -13.49
C PRO A 140 12.96 4.72 -12.95
N GLY A 141 13.36 5.52 -11.95
CA GLY A 141 14.76 5.83 -11.64
C GLY A 141 15.59 4.59 -11.34
N LEU A 142 15.26 3.89 -10.25
CA LEU A 142 16.01 2.72 -9.84
C LEU A 142 15.89 1.56 -10.84
N TYR A 143 14.71 1.33 -11.43
CA TYR A 143 14.54 0.24 -12.40
C TYR A 143 15.26 0.49 -13.74
N LYS A 144 15.29 1.73 -14.24
CA LYS A 144 16.07 2.08 -15.44
C LYS A 144 17.57 1.97 -15.21
N SER A 145 18.02 2.11 -13.97
CA SER A 145 19.45 1.99 -13.62
C SER A 145 19.92 0.54 -13.54
N GLN A 146 19.00 -0.44 -13.47
CA GLN A 146 19.35 -1.85 -13.48
C GLN A 146 19.64 -2.33 -14.91
N SER A 147 20.70 -3.12 -15.08
CA SER A 147 20.94 -3.85 -16.33
C SER A 147 19.90 -4.93 -16.60
N ARG A 148 19.37 -5.53 -15.52
CA ARG A 148 18.31 -6.53 -15.56
C ARG A 148 17.28 -6.22 -14.47
N PRO A 149 15.99 -6.04 -14.81
CA PRO A 149 14.95 -5.82 -13.81
C PRO A 149 14.87 -7.00 -12.82
N PRO A 150 14.71 -6.75 -11.51
CA PRO A 150 14.54 -7.82 -10.55
C PRO A 150 13.21 -8.55 -10.78
N PRO A 151 13.08 -9.82 -10.37
CA PRO A 151 11.85 -10.59 -10.52
C PRO A 151 10.66 -10.00 -9.75
N THR A 152 10.91 -9.15 -8.75
CA THR A 152 9.90 -8.42 -7.98
C THR A 152 9.33 -7.19 -8.70
N CYS A 153 10.01 -6.73 -9.76
CA CYS A 153 9.65 -5.51 -10.49
C CYS A 153 8.20 -5.52 -11.02
N PRO A 154 7.67 -6.61 -11.64
CA PRO A 154 6.31 -6.61 -12.14
C PRO A 154 5.26 -6.37 -11.05
N ALA A 155 5.43 -6.95 -9.85
CA ALA A 155 4.53 -6.75 -8.73
C ALA A 155 4.58 -5.30 -8.22
N ALA A 156 5.77 -4.72 -8.12
CA ALA A 156 5.95 -3.35 -7.64
C ALA A 156 5.36 -2.32 -8.61
N VAL A 157 5.62 -2.49 -9.91
CA VAL A 157 5.04 -1.65 -10.96
C VAL A 157 3.51 -1.77 -10.96
N THR A 158 2.99 -2.99 -10.84
CA THR A 158 1.54 -3.23 -10.73
C THR A 158 0.95 -2.52 -9.51
N ALA A 159 1.60 -2.60 -8.35
CA ALA A 159 1.16 -1.93 -7.13
C ALA A 159 1.15 -0.40 -7.31
N SER A 160 2.16 0.18 -7.94
CA SER A 160 2.21 1.61 -8.23
C SER A 160 1.07 2.06 -9.15
N LEU A 161 0.72 1.26 -10.17
CA LEU A 161 -0.36 1.54 -11.10
C LEU A 161 -1.72 1.46 -10.40
N LEU A 162 -1.96 0.41 -9.61
CA LEU A 162 -3.18 0.29 -8.80
C LEU A 162 -3.30 1.41 -7.76
N TYR A 163 -2.19 1.84 -7.17
CA TYR A 163 -2.16 2.97 -6.26
C TYR A 163 -2.63 4.27 -6.95
N TYR A 164 -2.09 4.61 -8.12
CA TYR A 164 -2.54 5.79 -8.85
C TYR A 164 -3.96 5.66 -9.42
N LEU A 165 -4.40 4.44 -9.74
CA LEU A 165 -5.79 4.16 -10.10
C LEU A 165 -6.74 4.44 -8.93
N LEU A 166 -6.37 4.03 -7.71
CA LEU A 166 -7.11 4.30 -6.48
C LEU A 166 -7.15 5.81 -6.16
N VAL A 167 -6.00 6.49 -6.22
CA VAL A 167 -5.89 7.92 -5.87
C VAL A 167 -6.67 8.80 -6.85
N ALA A 168 -6.71 8.45 -8.13
CA ALA A 168 -7.42 9.22 -9.16
C ALA A 168 -8.83 8.70 -9.47
N TYR A 169 -9.38 7.80 -8.64
CA TYR A 169 -10.74 7.29 -8.82
C TYR A 169 -11.76 8.43 -8.69
N PRO A 170 -12.74 8.58 -9.61
CA PRO A 170 -13.08 7.66 -10.71
C PRO A 170 -12.40 7.97 -12.05
N SER A 171 -11.70 9.11 -12.19
CA SER A 171 -11.20 9.62 -13.48
C SER A 171 -10.19 8.72 -14.20
N GLN A 172 -9.41 7.92 -13.47
CA GLN A 172 -8.28 7.12 -14.00
C GLN A 172 -7.17 7.93 -14.70
N SER A 173 -7.19 9.27 -14.61
CA SER A 173 -6.22 10.17 -15.28
C SER A 173 -4.77 9.89 -14.85
N ARG A 174 -4.49 9.93 -13.54
CA ARG A 174 -3.14 9.67 -13.00
C ARG A 174 -2.64 8.26 -13.27
N TYR A 175 -3.55 7.29 -13.39
CA TYR A 175 -3.17 5.94 -13.82
C TYR A 175 -2.64 5.95 -15.26
N GLY A 176 -3.31 6.66 -16.18
CA GLY A 176 -2.86 6.82 -17.55
C GLY A 176 -1.51 7.53 -17.64
N GLU A 177 -1.38 8.68 -16.97
CA GLU A 177 -0.12 9.45 -16.90
C GLU A 177 1.04 8.59 -16.37
N HIS A 178 0.82 7.83 -15.29
CA HIS A 178 1.86 6.96 -14.73
C HIS A 178 2.16 5.77 -15.63
N LEU A 179 1.15 5.18 -16.29
CA LEU A 179 1.33 4.09 -17.24
C LEU A 179 2.22 4.50 -18.43
N ASP A 180 2.03 5.73 -18.93
CA ASP A 180 2.84 6.27 -20.02
C ASP A 180 4.30 6.52 -19.60
N TYR A 181 4.51 6.78 -18.31
CA TYR A 181 5.84 6.98 -17.73
C TYR A 181 6.61 5.66 -17.45
N VAL A 182 5.88 4.55 -17.27
CA VAL A 182 6.47 3.24 -17.01
C VAL A 182 7.04 2.63 -18.30
N PRO A 183 8.32 2.21 -18.33
CA PRO A 183 8.87 1.52 -19.49
C PRO A 183 8.10 0.23 -19.81
N LYS A 184 7.71 0.07 -21.09
CA LYS A 184 6.90 -1.06 -21.56
C LYS A 184 7.48 -2.44 -21.23
N GLY A 185 8.81 -2.56 -21.12
CA GLY A 185 9.48 -3.82 -20.78
C GLY A 185 9.36 -4.26 -19.32
N LEU A 186 8.88 -3.38 -18.42
CA LEU A 186 8.73 -3.72 -17.00
C LEU A 186 7.39 -4.38 -16.67
N ILE A 187 6.43 -4.36 -17.61
CA ILE A 187 5.10 -4.94 -17.42
C ILE A 187 4.90 -6.07 -18.42
N PRO A 188 4.88 -7.34 -17.96
CA PRO A 188 4.49 -8.49 -18.76
C PRO A 188 3.10 -8.30 -19.41
N ASP A 189 2.91 -8.87 -20.60
CA ASP A 189 1.66 -8.68 -21.37
C ASP A 189 0.41 -9.19 -20.64
N GLY A 190 0.53 -10.29 -19.88
CA GLY A 190 -0.56 -10.81 -19.04
C GLY A 190 -1.04 -9.79 -17.99
N ILE A 191 -0.10 -9.19 -17.24
CA ILE A 191 -0.40 -8.13 -16.26
C ILE A 191 -1.01 -6.91 -16.96
N ARG A 192 -0.47 -6.51 -18.11
CA ARG A 192 -0.99 -5.37 -18.87
C ARG A 192 -2.43 -5.60 -19.31
N GLN A 193 -2.74 -6.79 -19.81
CA GLN A 193 -4.09 -7.15 -20.24
C GLN A 193 -5.05 -7.20 -19.04
N TRP A 194 -4.61 -7.77 -17.91
CA TRP A 194 -5.38 -7.77 -16.66
C TRP A 194 -5.69 -6.35 -16.18
N LEU A 195 -4.71 -5.45 -16.13
CA LEU A 195 -4.89 -4.04 -15.76
C LEU A 195 -5.84 -3.29 -16.71
N ARG A 196 -5.75 -3.58 -18.02
CA ARG A 196 -6.67 -3.00 -19.03
C ARG A 196 -8.10 -3.47 -18.79
N ASP A 197 -8.30 -4.75 -18.50
CA ASP A 197 -9.61 -5.31 -18.22
C ASP A 197 -10.19 -4.79 -16.90
N LEU A 198 -9.34 -4.60 -15.89
CA LEU A 198 -9.70 -4.01 -14.61
C LEU A 198 -10.18 -2.56 -14.77
N THR A 199 -9.38 -1.72 -15.44
CA THR A 199 -9.73 -0.31 -15.69
C THR A 199 -10.97 -0.18 -16.55
N ARG A 200 -11.15 -1.05 -17.56
CA ARG A 200 -12.37 -1.13 -18.37
C ARG A 200 -13.59 -1.52 -17.53
N ALA A 201 -13.47 -2.53 -16.66
CA ALA A 201 -14.57 -2.96 -15.79
C ALA A 201 -15.01 -1.84 -14.84
N LEU A 202 -14.07 -1.07 -14.29
CA LEU A 202 -14.36 0.10 -13.46
C LEU A 202 -15.13 1.19 -14.24
N ARG A 203 -14.68 1.55 -15.46
CA ARG A 203 -15.36 2.56 -16.29
C ARG A 203 -16.76 2.16 -16.71
N GLN A 204 -16.95 0.87 -16.99
CA GLN A 204 -18.22 0.31 -17.42
C GLN A 204 -19.14 -0.05 -16.25
N HIS A 205 -18.71 0.18 -15.01
CA HIS A 205 -19.43 -0.26 -13.81
C HIS A 205 -19.82 -1.76 -13.86
N SER A 206 -18.95 -2.59 -14.44
CA SER A 206 -19.19 -4.03 -14.62
C SER A 206 -18.75 -4.79 -13.37
N TYR A 207 -19.58 -4.77 -12.33
CA TYR A 207 -19.21 -5.26 -10.99
C TYR A 207 -18.94 -6.76 -10.94
N SER A 208 -19.68 -7.58 -11.68
CA SER A 208 -19.41 -9.03 -11.77
C SER A 208 -18.09 -9.36 -12.45
N ARG A 209 -17.64 -8.51 -13.39
CA ARG A 209 -16.32 -8.62 -13.99
C ARG A 209 -15.24 -8.11 -13.03
N LEU A 210 -15.52 -7.00 -12.35
CA LEU A 210 -14.63 -6.43 -11.36
C LEU A 210 -14.34 -7.42 -10.22
N GLU A 211 -15.38 -8.09 -9.68
CA GLU A 211 -15.24 -9.15 -8.68
C GLU A 211 -14.22 -10.19 -9.11
N ARG A 212 -14.47 -10.87 -10.23
CA ARG A 212 -13.60 -11.91 -10.78
C ARG A 212 -12.17 -11.44 -11.03
N LEU A 213 -12.00 -10.24 -11.59
CA LEU A 213 -10.66 -9.70 -11.89
C LEU A 213 -9.86 -9.36 -10.62
N THR A 214 -10.54 -9.10 -9.51
CA THR A 214 -9.89 -8.67 -8.27
C THR A 214 -9.86 -9.76 -7.21
N GLU A 215 -10.36 -10.97 -7.51
CA GLU A 215 -10.15 -12.15 -6.67
C GLU A 215 -8.67 -12.45 -6.51
N ARG A 216 -8.27 -12.91 -5.32
CA ARG A 216 -6.87 -13.19 -5.01
C ARG A 216 -6.23 -14.15 -6.02
N GLY A 217 -6.92 -15.23 -6.38
CA GLY A 217 -6.43 -16.19 -7.37
C GLY A 217 -6.23 -15.59 -8.77
N ALA A 218 -7.08 -14.63 -9.16
CA ALA A 218 -6.89 -13.90 -10.42
C ALA A 218 -5.66 -12.99 -10.38
N VAL A 219 -5.38 -12.36 -9.23
CA VAL A 219 -4.16 -11.55 -9.00
C VAL A 219 -2.92 -12.42 -9.05
N GLU A 220 -2.91 -13.55 -8.32
CA GLU A 220 -1.79 -14.49 -8.31
C GLU A 220 -1.51 -15.05 -9.71
N THR A 221 -2.57 -15.37 -10.47
CA THR A 221 -2.47 -15.81 -11.87
C THR A 221 -1.90 -14.71 -12.76
N ALA A 222 -2.38 -13.46 -12.62
CA ALA A 222 -1.89 -12.34 -13.39
C ALA A 222 -0.40 -12.05 -13.13
N LEU A 223 0.04 -12.18 -11.88
CA LEU A 223 1.45 -11.99 -11.49
C LEU A 223 2.35 -13.17 -11.88
N GLY A 224 1.77 -14.33 -12.28
CA GLY A 224 2.52 -15.55 -12.53
C GLY A 224 3.05 -16.23 -11.26
N SER A 225 2.51 -15.89 -10.09
CA SER A 225 2.98 -16.39 -8.78
C SER A 225 2.39 -17.74 -8.37
N ALA A 226 1.56 -18.37 -9.22
CA ALA A 226 0.69 -19.49 -8.84
C ALA A 226 1.39 -20.81 -8.42
N SER A 227 2.72 -20.92 -8.37
CA SER A 227 3.37 -22.24 -8.21
C SER A 227 4.69 -22.33 -7.43
N ALA A 228 5.17 -21.28 -6.74
CA ALA A 228 6.42 -21.38 -5.99
C ALA A 228 6.30 -20.74 -4.60
N ARG A 229 5.51 -21.36 -3.71
CA ARG A 229 5.57 -21.04 -2.28
C ARG A 229 6.82 -21.74 -1.73
N PRO A 230 7.91 -21.04 -1.37
CA PRO A 230 9.04 -21.68 -0.72
C PRO A 230 8.56 -22.29 0.61
N ALA A 231 8.98 -23.52 0.90
CA ALA A 231 8.58 -24.29 2.08
C ALA A 231 9.06 -23.72 3.43
N ASN A 232 9.51 -22.46 3.47
CA ASN A 232 9.92 -21.83 4.71
C ASN A 232 8.67 -21.48 5.52
N GLU A 233 8.63 -21.96 6.76
CA GLU A 233 7.53 -21.71 7.69
C GLU A 233 7.29 -20.19 7.81
N PRO A 234 6.05 -19.72 7.55
CA PRO A 234 5.74 -18.32 7.69
C PRO A 234 5.93 -17.90 9.15
N LYS A 235 6.71 -16.84 9.38
CA LYS A 235 6.82 -16.22 10.71
C LYS A 235 5.40 -15.88 11.21
N PRO A 236 5.04 -16.24 12.45
CA PRO A 236 3.69 -16.02 12.97
C PRO A 236 3.34 -14.54 12.97
N GLY A 237 2.28 -14.17 12.23
CA GLY A 237 1.73 -12.81 12.15
C GLY A 237 2.24 -11.95 10.98
N ALA A 238 3.34 -12.31 10.32
CA ALA A 238 3.84 -11.57 9.17
C ALA A 238 3.16 -12.05 7.86
N PRO A 239 2.93 -11.14 6.89
CA PRO A 239 2.41 -11.53 5.59
C PRO A 239 3.40 -12.44 4.87
N SER A 240 2.93 -13.55 4.29
CA SER A 240 3.81 -14.49 3.56
C SER A 240 4.39 -13.89 2.30
N ASP A 241 3.69 -12.92 1.71
CA ASP A 241 4.13 -12.15 0.55
C ASP A 241 3.66 -10.70 0.70
N LEU A 242 4.58 -9.82 1.10
CA LEU A 242 4.29 -8.41 1.36
C LEU A 242 3.74 -7.69 0.11
N ALA A 243 4.23 -8.05 -1.08
CA ALA A 243 3.81 -7.43 -2.33
C ALA A 243 2.38 -7.82 -2.68
N LEU A 244 2.06 -9.11 -2.58
CA LEU A 244 0.72 -9.62 -2.81
C LEU A 244 -0.29 -9.02 -1.81
N GLU A 245 0.07 -8.92 -0.54
CA GLU A 245 -0.81 -8.30 0.46
C GLU A 245 -1.05 -6.82 0.19
N ALA A 246 -0.03 -6.07 -0.22
CA ALA A 246 -0.19 -4.67 -0.62
C ALA A 246 -1.13 -4.54 -1.85
N LEU A 247 -0.98 -5.43 -2.84
CA LEU A 247 -1.86 -5.49 -4.00
C LEU A 247 -3.31 -5.80 -3.61
N CYS A 248 -3.53 -6.81 -2.76
CA CYS A 248 -4.86 -7.15 -2.26
C CYS A 248 -5.49 -5.98 -1.49
N GLY A 249 -4.71 -5.30 -0.64
CA GLY A 249 -5.18 -4.12 0.09
C GLY A 249 -5.55 -2.94 -0.81
N LEU A 250 -4.80 -2.71 -1.90
CA LEU A 250 -5.15 -1.72 -2.92
C LEU A 250 -6.45 -2.09 -3.63
N LEU A 251 -6.61 -3.36 -4.00
CA LEU A 251 -7.83 -3.85 -4.65
C LEU A 251 -9.04 -3.77 -3.73
N ASP A 252 -8.91 -4.09 -2.44
CA ASP A 252 -9.97 -3.89 -1.45
C ASP A 252 -10.36 -2.41 -1.34
N SER A 253 -9.38 -1.51 -1.37
CA SER A 253 -9.64 -0.06 -1.37
C SER A 253 -10.35 0.40 -2.65
N ILE A 254 -9.98 -0.14 -3.82
CA ILE A 254 -10.65 0.13 -5.09
C ILE A 254 -12.09 -0.43 -5.07
N ARG A 255 -12.28 -1.67 -4.60
CA ARG A 255 -13.60 -2.30 -4.43
C ARG A 255 -14.50 -1.46 -3.52
N SER A 256 -13.95 -0.91 -2.43
CA SER A 256 -14.69 -0.01 -1.53
C SER A 256 -15.18 1.25 -2.24
N ARG A 257 -14.31 1.93 -3.01
CA ARG A 257 -14.71 3.10 -3.82
C ARG A 257 -15.74 2.77 -4.90
N ALA A 258 -15.56 1.62 -5.57
CA ALA A 258 -16.50 1.12 -6.56
C ALA A 258 -17.86 0.82 -5.92
N ARG A 259 -17.88 0.17 -4.75
CA ARG A 259 -19.07 -0.13 -3.96
C ARG A 259 -19.85 1.11 -3.58
N ASP A 260 -19.19 2.17 -3.12
CA ASP A 260 -19.86 3.44 -2.81
C ASP A 260 -20.57 3.99 -4.05
N THR A 261 -19.91 3.93 -5.21
CA THR A 261 -20.50 4.35 -6.49
C THR A 261 -21.70 3.48 -6.88
N THR A 262 -21.55 2.15 -6.78
CA THR A 262 -22.64 1.19 -7.03
C THR A 262 -23.84 1.48 -6.15
N TRP A 263 -23.58 1.74 -4.87
CA TRP A 263 -24.63 1.96 -3.90
C TRP A 263 -25.41 3.24 -4.20
N THR A 264 -24.74 4.33 -4.58
CA THR A 264 -25.40 5.54 -5.06
C THR A 264 -26.32 5.25 -6.26
N ILE A 265 -25.86 4.44 -7.22
CA ILE A 265 -26.66 4.05 -8.38
C ILE A 265 -27.89 3.24 -7.94
N LEU A 266 -27.69 2.20 -7.11
CA LEU A 266 -28.78 1.36 -6.60
C LEU A 266 -29.82 2.19 -5.83
N ARG A 267 -29.39 3.14 -5.00
CA ARG A 267 -30.28 4.05 -4.28
C ARG A 267 -31.13 4.93 -5.19
N SER A 268 -30.60 5.31 -6.34
CA SER A 268 -31.35 6.11 -7.32
C SER A 268 -32.37 5.28 -8.09
N ALA A 269 -32.05 4.02 -8.38
CA ALA A 269 -32.83 3.13 -9.23
C ALA A 269 -33.92 2.36 -8.48
N TYR A 270 -33.70 2.00 -7.22
CA TYR A 270 -34.59 1.12 -6.46
C TYR A 270 -35.19 1.85 -5.24
N ARG A 271 -36.49 1.63 -5.00
CA ARG A 271 -37.19 2.14 -3.80
C ARG A 271 -37.22 1.13 -2.66
N GLU A 272 -37.14 -0.15 -2.99
CA GLU A 272 -37.20 -1.26 -2.03
C GLU A 272 -36.17 -2.32 -2.43
N LEU A 273 -35.66 -3.01 -1.42
CA LEU A 273 -34.72 -4.12 -1.54
C LEU A 273 -35.28 -5.31 -0.74
N SER A 274 -35.39 -6.48 -1.37
CA SER A 274 -35.82 -7.71 -0.71
C SER A 274 -34.63 -8.65 -0.53
N CYS A 275 -34.18 -8.81 0.71
CA CYS A 275 -33.11 -9.73 1.11
C CYS A 275 -33.58 -10.61 2.28
N PRO A 276 -34.52 -11.56 2.04
CA PRO A 276 -34.95 -12.51 3.07
C PRO A 276 -33.79 -13.39 3.54
N LYS A 277 -33.85 -13.92 4.77
CA LYS A 277 -32.84 -14.86 5.23
C LYS A 277 -32.90 -16.15 4.39
N PRO A 278 -31.77 -16.87 4.25
CA PRO A 278 -31.74 -18.12 3.48
C PRO A 278 -32.71 -19.17 3.99
N THR A 279 -33.04 -19.16 5.28
CA THR A 279 -33.98 -20.08 5.93
C THR A 279 -35.41 -19.98 5.40
N ASP A 280 -35.79 -18.84 4.83
CA ASP A 280 -37.19 -18.51 4.60
C ASP A 280 -37.67 -18.86 3.17
N ALA A 281 -36.75 -18.92 2.19
CA ALA A 281 -37.06 -19.33 0.82
C ALA A 281 -35.78 -19.56 -0.02
N PRO A 282 -35.66 -20.62 -0.83
CA PRO A 282 -34.49 -20.83 -1.69
C PRO A 282 -34.29 -19.71 -2.72
N ALA A 283 -35.36 -19.06 -3.20
CA ALA A 283 -35.27 -17.91 -4.11
C ALA A 283 -34.64 -16.65 -3.46
N SER A 284 -34.58 -16.56 -2.12
CA SER A 284 -33.97 -15.43 -1.39
C SER A 284 -32.45 -15.41 -1.52
N THR A 285 -31.84 -16.57 -1.76
CA THR A 285 -30.38 -16.70 -1.93
C THR A 285 -29.89 -15.94 -3.16
N PHE A 286 -30.69 -15.87 -4.23
CA PHE A 286 -30.31 -15.19 -5.47
C PHE A 286 -30.10 -13.69 -5.28
N THR A 287 -31.02 -13.00 -4.59
CA THR A 287 -30.89 -11.54 -4.38
C THR A 287 -29.76 -11.19 -3.41
N ARG A 288 -29.56 -11.98 -2.35
CA ARG A 288 -28.47 -11.78 -1.40
C ARG A 288 -27.12 -11.94 -2.07
N ASP A 289 -26.95 -13.03 -2.82
CA ASP A 289 -25.72 -13.31 -3.53
C ASP A 289 -25.48 -12.28 -4.67
N TRP A 290 -26.51 -11.91 -5.41
CA TRP A 290 -26.42 -10.80 -6.38
C TRP A 290 -25.91 -9.52 -5.72
N LEU A 291 -26.45 -9.15 -4.56
CA LEU A 291 -26.07 -7.93 -3.84
C LEU A 291 -24.63 -8.01 -3.30
N LEU A 292 -24.24 -9.16 -2.74
CA LEU A 292 -22.87 -9.45 -2.30
C LEU A 292 -21.85 -9.22 -3.42
N ARG A 293 -22.13 -9.77 -4.62
CA ARG A 293 -21.28 -9.64 -5.81
C ARG A 293 -21.28 -8.22 -6.36
N CYS A 294 -22.45 -7.61 -6.52
CA CYS A 294 -22.58 -6.25 -7.06
C CYS A 294 -21.90 -5.20 -6.18
N LEU A 295 -21.97 -5.36 -4.85
CA LEU A 295 -21.32 -4.48 -3.89
C LEU A 295 -19.89 -4.89 -3.55
N LEU A 296 -19.38 -5.99 -4.10
CA LEU A 296 -18.01 -6.46 -3.87
C LEU A 296 -17.69 -6.57 -2.37
N LEU A 297 -18.61 -7.13 -1.58
CA LEU A 297 -18.49 -7.16 -0.11
C LEU A 297 -17.39 -8.12 0.37
N ARG A 298 -17.07 -9.15 -0.42
CA ARG A 298 -15.98 -10.09 -0.15
C ARG A 298 -14.63 -9.38 -0.24
N ARG A 299 -13.79 -9.58 0.77
CA ARG A 299 -12.42 -9.04 0.80
C ARG A 299 -11.50 -9.84 -0.12
N VAL A 300 -10.50 -9.18 -0.69
CA VAL A 300 -9.42 -9.78 -1.47
C VAL A 300 -8.30 -10.25 -0.55
N ALA A 301 -7.98 -9.43 0.46
CA ALA A 301 -6.96 -9.77 1.45
C ALA A 301 -7.40 -11.00 2.27
N PRO A 302 -6.46 -11.90 2.62
CA PRO A 302 -6.76 -13.07 3.41
C PRO A 302 -7.12 -12.59 4.80
N ASN A 303 -8.39 -12.74 5.16
CA ASN A 303 -8.86 -12.36 6.48
C ASN A 303 -9.00 -13.63 7.31
N ASP A 304 -8.39 -13.65 8.49
CA ASP A 304 -8.58 -14.74 9.46
C ASP A 304 -10.02 -14.74 9.98
N ASP A 305 -10.70 -13.58 9.97
CA ASP A 305 -12.13 -13.48 10.23
C ASP A 305 -12.91 -14.03 9.03
N LYS A 306 -13.13 -15.34 9.04
CA LYS A 306 -14.05 -16.08 8.16
C LYS A 306 -15.50 -15.71 8.49
N LYS A 307 -15.88 -14.44 8.29
CA LYS A 307 -17.29 -14.06 8.28
C LYS A 307 -17.96 -14.79 7.11
N SER A 308 -19.11 -15.39 7.37
CA SER A 308 -19.94 -15.93 6.30
C SER A 308 -20.37 -14.79 5.38
N ASP A 309 -20.67 -15.12 4.12
CA ASP A 309 -21.26 -14.18 3.17
C ASP A 309 -22.54 -13.55 3.74
N GLU A 310 -23.30 -14.31 4.51
CA GLU A 310 -24.49 -13.82 5.20
C GLU A 310 -24.15 -12.74 6.24
N GLN A 311 -23.16 -13.00 7.10
CA GLN A 311 -22.71 -12.04 8.10
C GLN A 311 -22.17 -10.76 7.46
N LEU A 312 -21.40 -10.88 6.37
CA LEU A 312 -20.87 -9.72 5.64
C LEU A 312 -21.99 -8.83 5.09
N LEU A 313 -23.03 -9.44 4.52
CA LEU A 313 -24.16 -8.69 4.00
C LEU A 313 -24.98 -8.05 5.12
N ASP A 314 -25.24 -8.78 6.20
CA ASP A 314 -26.07 -8.28 7.31
C ASP A 314 -25.35 -7.16 8.07
N ASP A 315 -24.03 -7.27 8.29
CA ASP A 315 -23.19 -6.20 8.84
C ASP A 315 -23.27 -4.94 7.95
N TRP A 316 -23.15 -5.13 6.63
CA TRP A 316 -23.24 -4.02 5.67
C TRP A 316 -24.64 -3.37 5.67
N LEU A 317 -25.72 -4.17 5.67
CA LEU A 317 -27.09 -3.65 5.75
C LEU A 317 -27.30 -2.84 7.04
N THR A 318 -26.80 -3.35 8.17
CA THR A 318 -26.86 -2.67 9.47
C THR A 318 -26.10 -1.34 9.44
N GLU A 319 -24.92 -1.30 8.82
CA GLU A 319 -24.16 -0.07 8.61
C GLU A 319 -24.96 0.96 7.76
N ARG A 320 -25.70 0.50 6.77
CA ARG A 320 -26.51 1.40 5.91
C ARG A 320 -27.76 1.91 6.63
N VAL A 321 -28.34 1.12 7.53
CA VAL A 321 -29.43 1.56 8.41
C VAL A 321 -28.93 2.63 9.38
N SER A 322 -27.76 2.45 10.00
CA SER A 322 -27.21 3.45 10.94
C SER A 322 -26.87 4.78 10.26
N ARG A 323 -26.59 4.75 8.95
CA ARG A 323 -26.41 5.94 8.09
C ARG A 323 -27.73 6.53 7.55
N ALA A 324 -28.89 6.01 7.97
CA ALA A 324 -30.22 6.39 7.47
C ALA A 324 -30.39 6.23 5.94
N GLU A 325 -29.63 5.35 5.31
CA GLU A 325 -29.71 5.06 3.87
C GLU A 325 -30.70 3.93 3.56
N LEU A 326 -30.97 3.09 4.55
CA LEU A 326 -31.96 2.02 4.55
C LEU A 326 -32.85 2.12 5.78
N ARG A 327 -34.11 1.67 5.66
CA ARG A 327 -34.99 1.43 6.80
C ARG A 327 -35.70 0.08 6.64
N PRO A 328 -35.89 -0.72 7.71
CA PRO A 328 -36.70 -1.93 7.63
C PRO A 328 -38.14 -1.56 7.24
N LYS A 329 -38.79 -2.42 6.45
CA LYS A 329 -40.19 -2.24 6.06
C LYS A 329 -41.09 -2.80 7.15
N ASP A 330 -41.98 -1.97 7.68
CA ASP A 330 -42.92 -2.37 8.73
C ASP A 330 -43.75 -3.59 8.27
N GLY A 331 -43.78 -4.63 9.12
CA GLY A 331 -44.54 -5.86 8.86
C GLY A 331 -43.96 -6.81 7.82
N ALA A 332 -42.73 -6.59 7.30
CA ALA A 332 -42.11 -7.50 6.33
C ALA A 332 -40.62 -7.75 6.63
N GLU A 333 -40.32 -8.87 7.30
CA GLU A 333 -38.94 -9.29 7.58
C GLU A 333 -38.14 -9.48 6.27
N GLY A 334 -36.89 -9.03 6.28
CA GLY A 334 -36.00 -9.10 5.11
C GLY A 334 -36.33 -8.11 3.99
N ARG A 335 -37.31 -7.22 4.16
CA ARG A 335 -37.59 -6.13 3.22
C ARG A 335 -37.11 -4.80 3.77
N TRP A 336 -36.44 -4.05 2.91
CA TRP A 336 -35.83 -2.77 3.24
C TRP A 336 -36.37 -1.70 2.29
N ILE A 337 -36.71 -0.53 2.82
CA ILE A 337 -37.02 0.65 2.02
C ILE A 337 -35.73 1.46 1.86
N VAL A 338 -35.43 1.81 0.62
CA VAL A 338 -34.23 2.56 0.26
C VAL A 338 -34.53 4.06 0.39
N CYS A 339 -33.82 4.74 1.29
CA CYS A 339 -34.00 6.16 1.51
C CYS A 339 -33.28 6.95 0.41
N LYS A 340 -34.00 7.81 -0.32
CA LYS A 340 -33.38 8.68 -1.33
C LYS A 340 -32.52 9.75 -0.66
N LEU A 341 -31.45 10.17 -1.34
CA LEU A 341 -30.69 11.35 -0.93
C LEU A 341 -31.65 12.55 -0.91
N LYS A 342 -31.73 13.25 0.22
CA LYS A 342 -32.30 14.60 0.23
C LYS A 342 -31.28 15.49 -0.47
N THR A 343 -31.42 15.64 -1.78
CA THR A 343 -30.69 16.64 -2.56
C THR A 343 -31.05 18.05 -2.10
#